data_AF-M1D6H3-F1
#
_entry.id   AF-M1D6H3-F1
#
_cell.length_a   1.000
_cell.length_b   1.000
_cell.length_c   1.000
_cell.angle_alpha   90.00
_cell.angle_beta   90.00
_cell.angle_gamma   90.00
#
_symmetry.space_group_name_H-M   'P 1'
#
loop_
_entity.id
_entity.type
_entity.pdbx_description
1 polymer ?
#
loop_
_entity_poly.entity_id
_entity_poly.type
_entity_poly.pdbx_seq_one_letter_code
_entity_poly.pdbx_strand_id
1 'polypeptide(L)' 'MGFASFLLIFLTLCPALAQIVEDTEFLIDGTVKIAETDDNYVCATLDWWPKEKCNYNECPWGSASLINLVKFYY' A
#
# COMPACT_ATOMS: atom_id res chain seq x y z
N MET A 1 0.46 47.25 24.60
CA MET A 1 -0.22 45.95 24.86
C MET A 1 -0.46 45.29 23.51
N GLY A 2 0.51 44.54 22.98
CA GLY A 2 0.37 43.97 21.63
C GLY A 2 1.48 42.95 21.36
N PHE A 3 2.72 43.33 21.71
CA PHE A 3 3.88 42.45 21.64
C PHE A 3 3.71 41.16 22.46
N ALA A 4 3.21 41.26 23.69
CA ALA A 4 2.92 40.10 24.53
C ALA A 4 1.84 39.17 23.93
N SER A 5 0.84 39.75 23.25
CA SER A 5 -0.22 38.96 22.60
C SER A 5 0.29 38.24 21.36
N PHE A 6 1.14 38.89 20.55
CA PHE A 6 1.82 38.25 19.42
C PHE A 6 2.76 37.12 19.87
N LEU A 7 3.50 37.31 20.96
CA LEU A 7 4.36 36.27 21.53
C LEU A 7 3.56 35.05 22.00
N LEU A 8 2.43 35.26 22.67
CA LEU A 8 1.56 34.17 23.12
C LEU A 8 0.97 33.39 21.94
N ILE A 9 0.55 34.07 20.88
CA ILE A 9 0.05 33.43 19.64
C ILE A 9 1.16 32.64 18.95
N PHE A 10 2.38 33.20 18.89
CA PHE A 10 3.52 32.51 18.29
C PHE A 10 3.90 31.25 19.06
N LEU A 11 3.90 31.32 20.40
CA LEU A 11 4.22 30.18 21.27
C LEU A 11 3.16 29.06 21.22
N THR A 12 1.88 29.38 20.97
CA THR A 12 0.82 28.37 20.85
C THR A 12 0.74 27.73 19.46
N LEU A 13 1.10 28.44 18.38
CA LEU A 13 1.13 27.87 17.02
C LEU A 13 2.41 27.07 16.72
N CYS A 14 3.54 27.38 17.37
CA CYS A 14 4.83 26.74 17.13
C CYS A 14 4.84 25.20 17.34
N PRO A 15 4.27 24.61 18.41
CA PRO A 15 4.35 23.17 18.63
C PRO A 15 3.45 22.35 17.68
N ALA A 16 2.46 22.96 17.02
CA ALA A 16 1.58 22.26 16.07
C ALA A 16 2.29 21.90 14.75
N LEU A 17 3.48 22.48 14.50
CA LEU A 17 4.28 22.25 13.29
C LEU A 17 5.48 21.33 13.54
N ALA A 18 5.75 20.94 14.79
CA ALA A 18 6.85 20.06 15.13
C ALA A 18 6.47 18.61 14.81
N GLN A 19 7.01 18.08 13.71
CA GLN A 19 6.91 16.65 13.41
C GLN A 19 7.99 15.91 14.20
N ILE A 20 7.60 14.84 14.88
CA ILE A 20 8.55 13.90 15.49
C ILE A 20 9.09 13.04 14.35
N VAL A 21 10.38 13.23 14.04
CA VAL A 21 11.11 12.36 13.12
C VAL A 21 11.79 11.31 13.97
N GLU A 22 11.45 10.04 13.75
CA GLU A 22 12.13 8.91 14.36
C GLU A 22 13.21 8.44 13.39
N ASP A 23 14.48 8.58 13.77
CA ASP A 23 15.58 8.09 12.97
C ASP A 23 15.64 6.57 13.09
N THR A 24 15.60 5.87 11.96
CA THR A 24 15.76 4.42 11.88
C THR A 24 16.95 4.07 11.01
N GLU A 25 17.86 3.24 11.54
CA GLU A 25 19.01 2.74 10.80
C GLU A 25 18.68 1.38 10.17
N PHE A 26 18.88 1.26 8.85
CA PHE A 26 18.72 0.02 8.11
C PHE A 26 20.06 -0.40 7.52
N LEU A 27 20.54 -1.60 7.90
CA LEU A 27 21.72 -2.22 7.31
C LEU A 27 21.29 -3.22 6.24
N ILE A 28 21.74 -3.01 4.99
CA ILE A 28 21.50 -3.94 3.89
C ILE A 28 22.81 -4.67 3.59
N ASP A 29 22.84 -5.98 3.85
CA ASP A 29 23.96 -6.83 3.45
C ASP A 29 23.79 -7.30 1.99
N GLY A 30 24.45 -6.61 1.07
CA GLY A 30 24.46 -6.97 -0.36
C GLY A 30 25.35 -8.16 -0.72
N THR A 31 26.09 -8.74 0.24
CA THR A 31 27.00 -9.87 -0.01
C THR A 31 26.32 -11.23 0.09
N VAL A 32 25.12 -11.28 0.69
CA VAL A 32 24.37 -12.51 0.93
C VAL A 32 23.03 -12.47 0.21
N LYS A 33 22.79 -13.42 -0.70
CA LYS A 33 21.47 -13.63 -1.31
C LYS A 33 20.60 -14.46 -0.38
N ILE A 34 19.50 -13.90 0.14
CA ILE A 34 18.54 -14.61 1.01
C ILE A 34 17.40 -15.29 0.24
N ALA A 35 17.07 -14.78 -0.95
CA ALA A 35 16.02 -15.27 -1.83
C ALA A 35 16.24 -14.74 -3.26
N GLU A 36 15.55 -15.34 -4.23
CA GLU A 36 15.51 -14.89 -5.62
C GLU A 36 14.05 -14.93 -6.09
N THR A 37 13.58 -13.84 -6.70
CA THR A 37 12.26 -13.77 -7.31
C THR A 37 12.35 -14.27 -8.74
N ASP A 38 11.36 -15.06 -9.17
CA ASP A 38 11.24 -15.47 -10.57
C ASP A 38 10.98 -14.27 -11.50
N ASP A 39 11.45 -14.34 -12.75
CA ASP A 39 11.28 -13.30 -13.77
C ASP A 39 9.80 -12.98 -14.07
N ASN A 40 8.89 -13.91 -13.79
CA ASN A 40 7.44 -13.76 -13.98
C ASN A 40 6.70 -13.49 -12.68
N TYR A 41 7.40 -13.16 -11.59
CA TYR A 41 6.76 -12.83 -10.33
C TYR A 41 5.95 -11.54 -10.46
N VAL A 42 4.63 -11.64 -10.35
CA VAL A 42 3.71 -10.50 -10.39
C VAL A 42 2.80 -10.51 -9.16
N CYS A 43 2.57 -9.34 -8.59
CA CYS A 43 1.50 -9.13 -7.61
C CYS A 43 0.28 -8.60 -8.36
N ALA A 44 -0.80 -9.38 -8.41
CA ALA A 44 -2.06 -8.97 -9.01
C ALA A 44 -3.21 -9.18 -8.03
N THR A 45 -4.12 -8.20 -7.96
CA THR A 45 -5.40 -8.39 -7.28
C THR A 45 -6.33 -9.17 -8.20
N LEU A 46 -6.87 -10.28 -7.73
CA LEU A 46 -7.76 -11.15 -8.49
C LEU A 46 -9.16 -11.13 -7.90
N ASP A 47 -10.16 -11.05 -8.78
CA ASP A 47 -11.58 -11.14 -8.43
C ASP A 47 -12.04 -12.61 -8.39
N TRP A 48 -13.12 -12.91 -7.67
CA TRP A 48 -13.69 -14.25 -7.56
C TRP A 48 -14.88 -14.51 -8.49
N TRP A 49 -15.23 -13.60 -9.40
CA TRP A 49 -16.38 -13.82 -10.29
C TRP A 49 -16.11 -14.92 -11.32
N PRO A 50 -17.10 -15.76 -11.66
CA PRO A 50 -16.93 -16.80 -12.66
C PRO A 50 -16.80 -16.19 -14.06
N LYS A 51 -16.23 -16.94 -15.01
CA LYS A 51 -15.99 -16.46 -16.37
C LYS A 51 -17.28 -16.02 -17.09
N GLU A 52 -18.40 -16.62 -16.72
CA GLU A 52 -19.74 -16.34 -17.27
C GLU A 52 -20.40 -15.10 -16.65
N LYS A 53 -19.79 -14.51 -15.61
CA LYS A 53 -20.29 -13.24 -15.09
C LYS A 53 -20.10 -12.19 -16.17
N CYS A 54 -21.20 -11.58 -16.58
CA CYS A 54 -21.19 -10.47 -17.53
C CYS A 54 -22.11 -9.36 -17.01
N ASN A 55 -21.66 -8.12 -17.09
CA ASN A 55 -22.42 -6.94 -16.73
C ASN A 55 -22.38 -5.96 -17.90
N TYR A 56 -23.51 -5.32 -18.23
CA TYR A 56 -23.59 -4.33 -19.31
C TYR A 56 -23.06 -4.82 -20.67
N ASN A 57 -23.29 -6.09 -21.02
CA ASN A 57 -22.76 -6.76 -22.21
C ASN A 57 -21.22 -6.90 -22.26
N GLU A 58 -20.53 -6.74 -21.14
CA GLU A 58 -19.10 -7.00 -20.98
C GLU A 58 -18.85 -8.19 -20.04
N CYS A 59 -17.88 -9.02 -20.40
CA CYS A 59 -17.45 -10.18 -19.60
C CYS A 59 -15.95 -10.04 -19.26
N PRO A 60 -15.58 -9.10 -18.39
CA PRO A 60 -14.18 -8.70 -18.18
C PRO A 60 -13.32 -9.81 -17.54
N TRP A 61 -13.93 -10.78 -16.86
CA TRP A 61 -13.19 -11.74 -16.04
C TRP A 61 -12.53 -12.86 -16.83
N GLY A 62 -13.17 -13.36 -17.90
CA GLY A 62 -12.63 -14.48 -18.69
C GLY A 62 -12.03 -15.60 -17.82
N SER A 63 -10.79 -16.01 -18.09
CA SER A 63 -10.06 -16.99 -17.26
C SER A 63 -9.20 -16.36 -16.15
N ALA A 64 -9.28 -15.05 -15.93
CA ALA A 64 -8.40 -14.31 -15.02
C ALA A 64 -8.83 -14.34 -13.54
N SER A 65 -10.00 -14.89 -13.21
CA SER A 65 -10.49 -14.94 -11.83
C SER A 65 -9.84 -16.02 -10.95
N LEU A 66 -9.85 -15.78 -9.63
CA LEU A 66 -9.31 -16.68 -8.59
C LEU A 66 -9.85 -18.11 -8.70
N ILE A 67 -11.13 -18.28 -9.03
CA ILE A 67 -11.79 -19.60 -9.14
C ILE A 67 -11.23 -20.47 -10.27
N ASN A 68 -10.56 -19.90 -11.27
CA ASN A 68 -9.90 -20.66 -12.34
C ASN A 68 -8.49 -21.12 -11.94
N LEU A 69 -7.87 -20.44 -10.98
CA LEU A 69 -6.49 -20.73 -10.53
C LEU A 69 -6.49 -21.64 -9.29
N VAL A 70 -7.51 -21.53 -8.44
CA VAL A 70 -7.64 -22.30 -7.21
C VAL A 70 -8.87 -23.19 -7.31
N LYS A 71 -8.66 -24.51 -7.27
CA LYS A 71 -9.74 -25.49 -7.30
C LYS A 71 -10.37 -25.58 -5.92
N PHE A 72 -11.50 -24.90 -5.73
CA PHE A 72 -12.30 -25.02 -4.51
C PHE A 72 -13.06 -26.34 -4.54
N TYR A 73 -12.65 -27.29 -3.70
CA TYR A 73 -13.43 -28.50 -3.41
C TYR A 73 -14.36 -28.17 -2.24
N TYR A 74 -15.67 -28.29 -2.48
CA TYR A 74 -16.72 -28.19 -1.47
C TYR A 74 -17.08 -29.57 -0.93
#